data_AF-A0A966C6D5-F1
#
_entry.id   AF-A0A966C6D5-F1
#
_cell.length_a   1.000
_cell.length_b   1.000
_cell.length_c   1.000
_cell.angle_alpha   90.00
_cell.angle_beta   90.00
_cell.angle_gamma   90.00
#
_symmetry.space_group_name_H-M   'P 1'
#
loop_
_entity.id
_entity.type
_entity.pdbx_description
1 polymer ?
#
loop_
_entity_poly.entity_id
_entity_poly.type
_entity_poly.pdbx_seq_one_letter_code
_entity_poly.pdbx_strand_id
1 'polypeptide(L)'
;MVEARDPSLQTHALIVAAGVGARAGLDLPKQFQPVRGKPMVRHSVDSFSAHPGIDQIWVVVAAGQEKEMAVALAPLSSFRLVVGGATRQQSVYNGLRAIREAGGAQYVLVHDAARPFVSHQVIDRLRNRLKTESAAIPVLASVDTMVRLKGGQLECAVDRNSLWRVQTPQAFDFSKLIAAHDSFSTDHDASDDAQIFKSAGHAVSIVEGDEALKKYTLPADFGEEGIQQMRQIRTGMGYDVHRLASDEDLWLGGVKIDHDMGLSGHSDADVLLHALTDALLGTIAAGDIGDHFPPTDPQWRGAASARFVEYAASLIAEKGGTIHNVDMTIICEAPKIKPHREIIRRNIAEILSIGMDQVSIKATTTEGLGFTGRREGIAAQAIATISLEKNL
;
A
#
# COMPACT_ATOMS: atom_id res chain seq x y z
N MET A 1 -26.25 7.88 26.07
CA MET A 1 -27.06 7.34 24.95
C MET A 1 -27.10 8.43 23.90
N VAL A 2 -26.37 8.26 22.80
CA VAL A 2 -26.45 9.19 21.66
C VAL A 2 -27.73 8.81 20.92
N GLU A 3 -28.68 9.73 20.80
CA GLU A 3 -29.90 9.50 20.01
C GLU A 3 -29.51 9.12 18.59
N ALA A 4 -30.08 8.03 18.07
CA ALA A 4 -29.86 7.61 16.69
C ALA A 4 -30.38 8.72 15.77
N ARG A 5 -29.49 9.29 14.96
CA ARG A 5 -29.83 10.32 13.97
C ARG A 5 -30.92 9.80 13.03
N ASP A 6 -31.91 10.62 12.71
CA ASP A 6 -32.92 10.30 11.70
C ASP A 6 -32.24 9.82 10.39
N PRO A 7 -32.52 8.58 9.92
CA PRO A 7 -31.95 8.05 8.69
C PRO A 7 -32.14 8.97 7.48
N SER A 8 -33.24 9.71 7.40
CA SER A 8 -33.52 10.64 6.29
C SER A 8 -32.57 11.84 6.23
N LEU A 9 -31.75 12.06 7.25
CA LEU A 9 -30.71 13.10 7.33
C LEU A 9 -29.29 12.52 7.21
N GLN A 10 -29.15 11.22 6.94
CA GLN A 10 -27.87 10.53 6.87
C GLN A 10 -27.30 10.47 5.44
N THR A 11 -25.98 10.40 5.33
CA THR A 11 -25.26 10.14 4.08
C THR A 11 -24.78 8.70 4.05
N HIS A 12 -25.27 7.91 3.09
CA HIS A 12 -24.90 6.50 2.95
C HIS A 12 -23.90 6.30 1.81
N ALA A 13 -23.00 5.33 1.96
CA ALA A 13 -22.16 4.83 0.87
C ALA A 13 -22.71 3.50 0.37
N LEU A 14 -22.86 3.36 -0.95
CA LEU A 14 -23.28 2.13 -1.62
C LEU A 14 -22.14 1.62 -2.51
N ILE A 15 -21.41 0.61 -2.04
CA ILE A 15 -20.25 0.04 -2.71
C ILE A 15 -20.70 -1.17 -3.54
N VAL A 16 -20.57 -1.07 -4.85
CA VAL A 16 -21.02 -2.09 -5.80
C VAL A 16 -19.89 -3.07 -6.11
N ALA A 17 -20.01 -4.30 -5.61
CA ALA A 17 -19.03 -5.37 -5.71
C ALA A 17 -19.61 -6.70 -6.25
N ALA A 18 -20.77 -6.66 -6.92
CA ALA A 18 -21.46 -7.85 -7.46
C ALA A 18 -20.98 -8.29 -8.86
N GLY A 19 -19.98 -7.64 -9.44
CA GLY A 19 -19.49 -7.96 -10.78
C GLY A 19 -18.64 -9.24 -10.82
N VAL A 20 -18.83 -10.07 -11.83
CA VAL A 20 -18.04 -11.30 -12.05
C VAL A 20 -16.62 -11.05 -12.60
N GLY A 21 -16.34 -9.86 -13.13
CA GLY A 21 -14.97 -9.48 -13.53
C GLY A 21 -14.40 -10.20 -14.76
N ALA A 22 -15.24 -10.71 -15.67
CA ALA A 22 -14.83 -11.53 -16.83
C ALA A 22 -13.65 -10.99 -17.68
N ARG A 23 -13.45 -9.66 -17.74
CA ARG A 23 -12.35 -9.02 -18.48
C ARG A 23 -10.99 -9.04 -17.76
N ALA A 24 -10.98 -9.33 -16.46
CA ALA A 24 -9.75 -9.41 -15.68
C ALA A 24 -9.05 -10.77 -15.85
N GLY A 25 -9.74 -11.81 -16.34
CA GLY A 25 -9.15 -13.12 -16.61
C GLY A 25 -8.56 -13.82 -15.38
N LEU A 26 -9.11 -13.57 -14.19
CA LEU A 26 -8.59 -14.07 -12.91
C LEU A 26 -9.46 -15.21 -12.37
N ASP A 27 -8.83 -16.13 -11.60
CA ASP A 27 -9.50 -17.27 -10.97
C ASP A 27 -10.47 -16.85 -9.85
N LEU A 28 -10.15 -15.76 -9.14
CA LEU A 28 -11.05 -15.14 -8.15
C LEU A 28 -11.70 -13.87 -8.70
N PRO A 29 -12.98 -13.60 -8.36
CA PRO A 29 -13.63 -12.34 -8.67
C PRO A 29 -12.79 -11.16 -8.20
N LYS A 30 -12.62 -10.17 -9.08
CA LYS A 30 -11.66 -9.08 -8.88
C LYS A 30 -11.80 -8.33 -7.54
N GLN A 31 -13.02 -8.19 -7.03
CA GLN A 31 -13.31 -7.54 -5.74
C GLN A 31 -12.60 -8.20 -4.55
N PHE A 32 -12.27 -9.48 -4.65
CA PHE A 32 -11.55 -10.24 -3.63
C PHE A 32 -10.05 -10.32 -3.86
N GLN A 33 -9.57 -9.90 -5.03
CA GLN A 33 -8.15 -9.94 -5.35
C GLN A 33 -7.37 -9.05 -4.40
N PRO A 34 -6.24 -9.53 -3.85
CA PRO A 34 -5.36 -8.70 -3.04
C PRO A 34 -4.82 -7.53 -3.84
N VAL A 35 -5.01 -6.33 -3.32
CA VAL A 35 -4.39 -5.09 -3.78
C VAL A 35 -3.79 -4.44 -2.54
N ARG A 36 -2.50 -4.07 -2.51
CA ARG A 36 -1.83 -3.55 -1.29
C ARG A 36 -2.14 -4.36 -0.01
N GLY A 37 -1.94 -5.68 -0.07
CA GLY A 37 -2.11 -6.59 1.08
C GLY A 37 -3.55 -6.82 1.56
N LYS A 38 -4.57 -6.20 0.96
CA LYS A 38 -5.99 -6.35 1.34
C LYS A 38 -6.87 -6.67 0.13
N PRO A 39 -8.01 -7.36 0.30
CA PRO A 39 -8.98 -7.52 -0.79
C PRO A 39 -9.36 -6.17 -1.42
N MET A 40 -9.46 -6.08 -2.75
CA MET A 40 -9.69 -4.81 -3.45
C MET A 40 -10.88 -4.00 -2.88
N VAL A 41 -12.00 -4.67 -2.61
CA VAL A 41 -13.20 -4.04 -2.02
C VAL A 41 -12.94 -3.41 -0.66
N ARG A 42 -11.99 -3.95 0.10
CA ARG A 42 -11.69 -3.51 1.46
C ARG A 42 -11.16 -2.09 1.51
N HIS A 43 -10.38 -1.66 0.51
CA HIS A 43 -9.87 -0.28 0.44
C HIS A 43 -11.00 0.75 0.35
N SER A 44 -11.99 0.50 -0.49
CA SER A 44 -13.16 1.37 -0.60
C SER A 44 -13.93 1.41 0.73
N VAL A 45 -14.18 0.25 1.35
CA VAL A 45 -14.91 0.19 2.63
C VAL A 45 -14.15 0.90 3.75
N ASP A 46 -12.83 0.69 3.88
CA ASP A 46 -11.99 1.37 4.87
C ASP A 46 -12.07 2.89 4.71
N SER A 47 -11.92 3.41 3.48
CA SER A 47 -11.97 4.86 3.22
C SER A 47 -13.34 5.47 3.53
N PHE A 48 -14.44 4.83 3.11
CA PHE A 48 -15.78 5.31 3.45
C PHE A 48 -16.07 5.21 4.95
N SER A 49 -15.57 4.18 5.63
CA SER A 49 -15.80 3.96 7.06
C SER A 49 -15.04 4.93 7.94
N ALA A 50 -13.87 5.38 7.49
CA ALA A 50 -13.05 6.37 8.20
C ALA A 50 -13.52 7.82 7.98
N HIS A 51 -14.44 8.05 7.04
CA HIS A 51 -14.88 9.38 6.69
C HIS A 51 -16.00 9.88 7.63
N PRO A 52 -15.81 10.98 8.39
CA PRO A 52 -16.77 11.45 9.40
C PRO A 52 -18.13 11.91 8.82
N GLY A 53 -18.16 12.11 7.51
CA GLY A 53 -19.34 12.51 6.76
C GLY A 53 -20.20 11.38 6.20
N ILE A 54 -19.86 10.12 6.49
CA ILE A 54 -20.56 8.92 6.02
C ILE A 54 -21.11 8.19 7.23
N ASP A 55 -22.42 8.00 7.28
CA ASP A 55 -23.11 7.45 8.45
C ASP A 55 -23.30 5.93 8.36
N GLN A 56 -23.48 5.39 7.15
CA GLN A 56 -23.71 3.96 6.94
C GLN A 56 -23.12 3.46 5.61
N ILE A 57 -22.53 2.26 5.64
CA ILE A 57 -22.00 1.58 4.46
C ILE A 57 -22.88 0.40 4.09
N TRP A 58 -23.15 0.30 2.79
CA TRP A 58 -23.86 -0.79 2.14
C TRP A 58 -22.94 -1.39 1.08
N VAL A 59 -22.75 -2.70 1.10
CA VAL A 59 -21.92 -3.42 0.14
C VAL A 59 -22.80 -4.36 -0.65
N VAL A 60 -22.88 -4.13 -1.95
CA VAL A 60 -23.62 -5.00 -2.87
C VAL A 60 -22.71 -6.11 -3.35
N VAL A 61 -23.11 -7.35 -3.12
CA VAL A 61 -22.34 -8.57 -3.41
C VAL A 61 -23.12 -9.49 -4.34
N ALA A 62 -22.43 -10.32 -5.13
CA ALA A 62 -23.12 -11.32 -5.94
C ALA A 62 -23.79 -12.39 -5.04
N ALA A 63 -24.90 -12.95 -5.50
CA ALA A 63 -25.59 -14.01 -4.78
C ALA A 63 -24.64 -15.20 -4.54
N GLY A 64 -24.60 -15.71 -3.30
CA GLY A 64 -23.74 -16.81 -2.89
C GLY A 64 -22.29 -16.43 -2.55
N GLN A 65 -21.94 -15.14 -2.56
CA GLN A 65 -20.62 -14.63 -2.16
C GLN A 65 -20.64 -13.85 -0.83
N GLU A 66 -21.73 -13.92 -0.08
CA GLU A 66 -21.96 -13.13 1.13
C GLU A 66 -20.95 -13.48 2.23
N LYS A 67 -20.62 -14.77 2.37
CA LYS A 67 -19.66 -15.26 3.36
C LYS A 67 -18.23 -14.81 3.01
N GLU A 68 -17.85 -14.95 1.76
CA GLU A 68 -16.55 -14.52 1.23
C GLU A 68 -16.38 -13.01 1.40
N MET A 69 -17.44 -12.23 1.15
CA MET A 69 -17.43 -10.78 1.40
C MET A 69 -17.29 -10.45 2.89
N ALA A 70 -17.99 -11.15 3.78
CA ALA A 70 -17.84 -10.94 5.21
C ALA A 70 -16.40 -11.24 5.68
N VAL A 71 -15.77 -12.29 5.16
CA VAL A 71 -14.36 -12.63 5.43
C VAL A 71 -13.43 -11.55 4.89
N ALA A 72 -13.63 -11.09 3.65
CA ALA A 72 -12.82 -10.04 3.03
C ALA A 72 -12.89 -8.69 3.78
N LEU A 73 -14.01 -8.43 4.47
CA LEU A 73 -14.23 -7.21 5.23
C LEU A 73 -13.92 -7.34 6.73
N ALA A 74 -13.54 -8.51 7.23
CA ALA A 74 -13.16 -8.68 8.64
C ALA A 74 -11.88 -7.90 9.00
N PRO A 75 -11.78 -7.26 10.18
CA PRO A 75 -12.72 -7.32 11.30
C PRO A 75 -13.78 -6.20 11.33
N LEU A 76 -14.07 -5.54 10.21
CA LEU A 76 -15.10 -4.50 10.20
C LEU A 76 -16.46 -5.12 10.54
N SER A 77 -17.25 -4.41 11.34
CA SER A 77 -18.60 -4.83 11.72
C SER A 77 -19.67 -3.81 11.31
N SER A 78 -19.28 -2.60 10.92
CA SER A 78 -20.20 -1.50 10.63
C SER A 78 -20.53 -1.37 9.14
N PHE A 79 -21.05 -2.45 8.53
CA PHE A 79 -21.55 -2.45 7.16
C PHE A 79 -22.77 -3.38 7.02
N ARG A 80 -23.55 -3.18 5.94
CA ARG A 80 -24.67 -4.05 5.58
C ARG A 80 -24.43 -4.66 4.21
N LEU A 81 -24.68 -5.97 4.08
CA LEU A 81 -24.59 -6.67 2.79
C LEU A 81 -25.95 -6.66 2.09
N VAL A 82 -25.91 -6.49 0.77
CA VAL A 82 -27.09 -6.58 -0.11
C VAL A 82 -26.76 -7.47 -1.30
N VAL A 83 -27.66 -8.36 -1.66
CA VAL A 83 -27.48 -9.19 -2.86
C VAL A 83 -27.78 -8.36 -4.12
N GLY A 84 -26.81 -8.32 -5.03
CA GLY A 84 -26.90 -7.61 -6.31
C GLY A 84 -27.77 -8.33 -7.34
N GLY A 85 -27.76 -7.81 -8.56
CA GLY A 85 -28.48 -8.37 -9.71
C GLY A 85 -27.54 -8.74 -10.85
N ALA A 86 -28.12 -9.15 -11.99
CA ALA A 86 -27.36 -9.57 -13.17
C ALA A 86 -26.53 -8.44 -13.79
N THR A 87 -27.00 -7.19 -13.69
CA THR A 87 -26.32 -6.00 -14.22
C THR A 87 -25.83 -5.10 -13.09
N ARG A 88 -24.91 -4.18 -13.41
CA ARG A 88 -24.49 -3.12 -12.47
C ARG A 88 -25.70 -2.29 -12.03
N GLN A 89 -26.56 -1.91 -12.97
CA GLN A 89 -27.75 -1.10 -12.70
C GLN A 89 -28.73 -1.83 -11.75
N GLN A 90 -29.03 -3.10 -11.99
CA GLN A 90 -29.86 -3.88 -11.08
C GLN A 90 -29.22 -4.04 -9.69
N SER A 91 -27.89 -4.18 -9.62
CA SER A 91 -27.17 -4.25 -8.36
C SER A 91 -27.28 -2.96 -7.55
N VAL A 92 -27.13 -1.80 -8.21
CA VAL A 92 -27.36 -0.50 -7.56
C VAL A 92 -28.80 -0.38 -7.10
N TYR A 93 -29.77 -0.72 -7.95
CA TYR A 93 -31.18 -0.60 -7.62
C TYR A 93 -31.59 -1.46 -6.40
N ASN A 94 -31.11 -2.71 -6.33
CA ASN A 94 -31.30 -3.56 -5.15
C ASN A 94 -30.71 -2.91 -3.89
N GLY A 95 -29.52 -2.32 -4.00
CA GLY A 95 -28.89 -1.55 -2.93
C GLY A 95 -29.74 -0.35 -2.46
N LEU A 96 -30.23 0.45 -3.39
CA LEU A 96 -31.10 1.59 -3.10
C LEU A 96 -32.41 1.15 -2.43
N ARG A 97 -33.01 0.06 -2.91
CA ARG A 97 -34.21 -0.52 -2.29
C ARG A 97 -33.95 -0.96 -0.85
N ALA A 98 -32.83 -1.62 -0.58
CA ALA A 98 -32.46 -2.01 0.78
C ALA A 98 -32.25 -0.79 1.69
N ILE A 99 -31.67 0.31 1.18
CA ILE A 99 -31.57 1.59 1.91
C ILE A 99 -32.97 2.14 2.20
N ARG A 100 -33.88 2.15 1.21
CA ARG A 100 -35.28 2.61 1.38
C ARG A 100 -36.01 1.80 2.45
N GLU A 101 -35.90 0.47 2.40
CA GLU A 101 -36.52 -0.46 3.36
C GLU A 101 -35.96 -0.29 4.78
N ALA A 102 -34.73 0.21 4.92
CA ALA A 102 -34.11 0.52 6.21
C ALA A 102 -34.37 1.93 6.74
N GLY A 103 -35.28 2.70 6.12
CA GLY A 103 -35.65 4.06 6.56
C GLY A 103 -35.15 5.18 5.65
N GLY A 104 -34.41 4.86 4.57
CA GLY A 104 -33.91 5.83 3.61
C GLY A 104 -32.57 6.47 3.99
N ALA A 105 -32.20 7.49 3.24
CA ALA A 105 -31.02 8.34 3.44
C ALA A 105 -31.35 9.76 2.94
N GLN A 106 -30.58 10.77 3.35
CA GLN A 106 -30.57 12.07 2.69
C GLN A 106 -29.84 11.97 1.35
N TYR A 107 -28.63 11.41 1.40
CA TYR A 107 -27.72 11.33 0.29
C TYR A 107 -27.15 9.92 0.17
N VAL A 108 -26.85 9.51 -1.06
CA VAL A 108 -26.18 8.24 -1.33
C VAL A 108 -24.99 8.46 -2.28
N LEU A 109 -23.84 7.89 -1.92
CA LEU A 109 -22.64 7.86 -2.75
C LEU A 109 -22.48 6.45 -3.32
N VAL A 110 -22.79 6.28 -4.60
CA VAL A 110 -22.66 5.00 -5.31
C VAL A 110 -21.24 4.87 -5.84
N HIS A 111 -20.51 3.84 -5.40
CA HIS A 111 -19.11 3.65 -5.71
C HIS A 111 -18.83 2.26 -6.29
N ASP A 112 -17.95 2.18 -7.29
CA ASP A 112 -17.55 0.89 -7.87
C ASP A 112 -16.40 0.33 -7.02
N ALA A 113 -16.53 -0.88 -6.47
CA ALA A 113 -15.44 -1.51 -5.71
C ALA A 113 -14.14 -1.71 -6.54
N ALA A 114 -14.24 -1.61 -7.87
CA ALA A 114 -13.10 -1.62 -8.79
C ALA A 114 -12.29 -0.32 -8.81
N ARG A 115 -12.63 0.68 -7.99
CA ARG A 115 -11.84 1.92 -7.80
C ARG A 115 -11.38 2.00 -6.34
N PRO A 116 -10.43 1.12 -5.92
CA PRO A 116 -10.15 0.88 -4.51
C PRO A 116 -9.69 2.13 -3.72
N PHE A 117 -9.05 3.10 -4.38
CA PHE A 117 -8.36 4.22 -3.71
C PHE A 117 -9.15 5.53 -3.76
N VAL A 118 -10.40 5.49 -3.30
CA VAL A 118 -11.17 6.72 -3.07
C VAL A 118 -10.57 7.51 -1.90
N SER A 119 -10.28 8.79 -2.11
CA SER A 119 -9.74 9.69 -1.10
C SER A 119 -10.85 10.46 -0.38
N HIS A 120 -10.62 10.84 0.89
CA HIS A 120 -11.53 11.69 1.64
C HIS A 120 -11.80 13.04 0.93
N GLN A 121 -10.80 13.58 0.23
CA GLN A 121 -10.94 14.82 -0.54
C GLN A 121 -12.00 14.71 -1.63
N VAL A 122 -12.07 13.58 -2.35
CA VAL A 122 -13.14 13.36 -3.34
C VAL A 122 -14.50 13.28 -2.67
N ILE A 123 -14.60 12.55 -1.54
CA ILE A 123 -15.84 12.42 -0.78
C ILE A 123 -16.33 13.80 -0.30
N ASP A 124 -15.44 14.64 0.24
CA ASP A 124 -15.75 15.99 0.68
C ASP A 124 -16.21 16.90 -0.45
N ARG A 125 -15.54 16.87 -1.62
CA ARG A 125 -15.98 17.64 -2.80
C ARG A 125 -17.40 17.27 -3.20
N LEU A 126 -17.72 15.98 -3.24
CA LEU A 126 -19.06 15.48 -3.57
C LEU A 126 -20.11 15.93 -2.54
N ARG A 127 -19.85 15.70 -1.25
CA ARG A 127 -20.77 16.09 -0.17
C ARG A 127 -21.00 17.60 -0.11
N ASN A 128 -19.96 18.39 -0.30
CA ASN A 128 -20.08 19.85 -0.35
C ASN A 128 -20.96 20.29 -1.52
N ARG A 129 -20.84 19.62 -2.68
CA ARG A 129 -21.67 19.93 -3.85
C ARG A 129 -23.14 19.58 -3.64
N LEU A 130 -23.43 18.49 -2.93
CA LEU A 130 -24.80 18.06 -2.59
C LEU A 130 -25.55 19.01 -1.63
N LYS A 131 -24.87 19.97 -1.00
CA LYS A 131 -25.52 21.01 -0.19
C LYS A 131 -26.40 21.95 -1.03
N THR A 132 -26.07 22.11 -2.31
CA THR A 132 -26.78 23.01 -3.23
C THR A 132 -27.35 22.30 -4.44
N GLU A 133 -26.83 21.12 -4.78
CA GLU A 133 -27.21 20.35 -5.97
C GLU A 133 -27.83 19.01 -5.59
N SER A 134 -28.62 18.41 -6.49
CA SER A 134 -29.20 17.09 -6.26
C SER A 134 -28.30 15.92 -6.69
N ALA A 135 -27.24 16.19 -7.45
CA ALA A 135 -26.28 15.17 -7.88
C ALA A 135 -24.92 15.78 -8.23
N ALA A 136 -23.86 15.03 -7.98
CA ALA A 136 -22.49 15.38 -8.31
C ALA A 136 -21.67 14.14 -8.72
N ILE A 137 -20.82 14.27 -9.74
CA ILE A 137 -19.91 13.20 -10.17
C ILE A 137 -18.47 13.71 -10.35
N PRO A 138 -17.45 12.92 -9.99
CA PRO A 138 -16.06 13.25 -10.23
C PRO A 138 -15.71 13.01 -11.70
N VAL A 139 -15.02 13.97 -12.31
CA VAL A 139 -14.56 13.88 -13.70
C VAL A 139 -13.10 14.31 -13.84
N LEU A 140 -12.39 13.71 -14.78
CA LEU A 140 -11.05 14.13 -15.19
C LEU A 140 -11.03 14.49 -16.66
N ALA A 141 -10.20 15.48 -17.04
CA ALA A 141 -9.98 15.80 -18.44
C ALA A 141 -9.32 14.61 -19.18
N SER A 142 -9.62 14.48 -20.46
CA SER A 142 -8.92 13.57 -21.36
C SER A 142 -7.67 14.27 -21.92
N VAL A 143 -6.49 13.77 -21.56
CA VAL A 143 -5.21 14.33 -22.02
C VAL A 143 -4.73 13.71 -23.33
N ASP A 144 -5.14 12.47 -23.62
CA ASP A 144 -4.74 11.75 -24.82
C ASP A 144 -5.57 12.18 -26.04
N THR A 145 -5.00 11.95 -27.23
CA THR A 145 -5.73 12.13 -28.49
C THR A 145 -6.84 11.09 -28.59
N MET A 146 -8.09 11.55 -28.72
CA MET A 146 -9.26 10.69 -28.83
C MET A 146 -9.64 10.50 -30.30
N VAL A 147 -9.88 9.26 -30.72
CA VAL A 147 -10.33 8.91 -32.07
C VAL A 147 -11.56 8.03 -32.00
N ARG A 148 -12.45 8.16 -32.98
CA ARG A 148 -13.56 7.23 -33.21
C ARG A 148 -13.13 6.21 -34.24
N LEU A 149 -13.39 4.93 -33.96
CA LEU A 149 -13.13 3.84 -34.89
C LEU A 149 -14.45 3.30 -35.45
N LYS A 150 -14.46 2.89 -36.71
CA LYS A 150 -15.57 2.19 -37.37
C LYS A 150 -15.02 1.04 -38.20
N GLY A 151 -15.47 -0.19 -37.93
CA GLY A 151 -14.97 -1.38 -38.61
C GLY A 151 -13.45 -1.63 -38.42
N GLY A 152 -12.89 -1.21 -37.28
CA GLY A 152 -11.45 -1.34 -36.99
C GLY A 152 -10.55 -0.30 -37.65
N GLN A 153 -11.10 0.62 -38.44
CA GLN A 153 -10.37 1.74 -39.03
C GLN A 153 -10.69 3.05 -38.32
N LEU A 154 -9.75 3.99 -38.35
CA LEU A 154 -9.94 5.34 -37.83
C LEU A 154 -11.00 6.06 -38.69
N GLU A 155 -12.11 6.47 -38.07
CA GLU A 155 -13.17 7.23 -38.71
C GLU A 155 -12.88 8.73 -38.63
N CYS A 156 -12.66 9.26 -37.42
CA CYS A 156 -12.32 10.66 -37.21
C CYS A 156 -11.65 10.91 -35.85
N ALA A 157 -10.94 12.05 -35.74
CA ALA A 157 -10.51 12.58 -34.45
C ALA A 157 -11.71 13.18 -33.70
N VAL A 158 -11.71 13.05 -32.38
CA VAL A 158 -12.71 13.65 -31.49
C VAL A 158 -12.05 14.77 -30.69
N ASP A 159 -12.71 15.91 -30.54
CA ASP A 159 -12.19 17.01 -29.72
C ASP A 159 -12.12 16.61 -28.24
N ARG A 160 -10.91 16.31 -27.78
CA ARG A 160 -10.64 15.90 -26.38
C ARG A 160 -11.02 16.96 -25.36
N ASN A 161 -11.07 18.25 -25.72
CA ASN A 161 -11.42 19.33 -24.79
C ASN A 161 -12.90 19.31 -24.38
N SER A 162 -13.72 18.60 -25.16
CA SER A 162 -15.15 18.38 -24.88
C SER A 162 -15.42 17.04 -24.19
N LEU A 163 -14.38 16.28 -23.84
CA LEU A 163 -14.49 14.94 -23.29
C LEU A 163 -13.88 14.85 -21.89
N TRP A 164 -14.64 14.21 -21.00
CA TRP A 164 -14.20 13.94 -19.64
C TRP A 164 -14.38 12.47 -19.29
N ARG A 165 -13.43 11.94 -18.52
CA ARG A 165 -13.47 10.59 -17.94
C ARG A 165 -14.30 10.66 -16.66
N VAL A 166 -15.47 10.03 -16.68
CA VAL A 166 -16.34 9.93 -15.50
C VAL A 166 -15.79 8.89 -14.52
N GLN A 167 -15.83 9.23 -13.24
CA GLN A 167 -15.39 8.39 -12.14
C GLN A 167 -16.55 8.11 -11.15
N THR A 168 -16.30 7.21 -10.21
CA THR A 168 -17.16 7.01 -9.03
C THR A 168 -16.29 7.24 -7.79
N PRO A 169 -16.83 7.73 -6.65
CA PRO A 169 -18.24 7.71 -6.26
C PRO A 169 -19.10 8.73 -7.01
N GLN A 170 -20.33 8.36 -7.37
CA GLN A 170 -21.34 9.29 -7.86
C GLN A 170 -22.33 9.59 -6.73
N ALA A 171 -22.56 10.85 -6.44
CA ALA A 171 -23.28 11.29 -5.25
C ALA A 171 -24.63 11.88 -5.64
N PHE A 172 -25.70 11.49 -4.95
CA PHE A 172 -27.06 11.89 -5.27
C PHE A 172 -27.91 12.16 -4.03
N ASP A 173 -28.92 13.01 -4.17
CA ASP A 173 -30.12 13.00 -3.35
C ASP A 173 -30.78 11.62 -3.46
N PHE A 174 -30.90 10.93 -2.33
CA PHE A 174 -31.33 9.55 -2.30
C PHE A 174 -32.75 9.37 -2.84
N SER A 175 -33.68 10.23 -2.40
CA SER A 175 -35.10 10.14 -2.76
C SER A 175 -35.30 10.30 -4.27
N LYS A 176 -34.55 11.20 -4.89
CA LYS A 176 -34.59 11.43 -6.34
C LYS A 176 -33.93 10.28 -7.11
N LEU A 177 -32.81 9.75 -6.61
CA LEU A 177 -32.11 8.67 -7.31
C LEU A 177 -32.95 7.40 -7.35
N ILE A 178 -33.55 7.01 -6.23
CA ILE A 178 -34.38 5.80 -6.20
C ILE A 178 -35.64 5.95 -7.05
N ALA A 179 -36.28 7.13 -7.06
CA ALA A 179 -37.41 7.41 -7.95
C ALA A 179 -37.01 7.35 -9.43
N ALA A 180 -35.82 7.86 -9.78
CA ALA A 180 -35.29 7.75 -11.14
C ALA A 180 -35.12 6.28 -11.55
N HIS A 181 -34.55 5.44 -10.67
CA HIS A 181 -34.46 3.99 -10.90
C HIS A 181 -35.82 3.29 -10.96
N ASP A 182 -36.79 3.65 -10.11
CA ASP A 182 -38.14 3.08 -10.13
C ASP A 182 -38.84 3.35 -11.49
N SER A 183 -38.53 4.48 -12.14
CA SER A 183 -39.11 4.89 -13.43
C SER A 183 -38.31 4.47 -14.68
N PHE A 184 -37.12 3.91 -14.50
CA PHE A 184 -36.21 3.61 -15.59
C PHE A 184 -36.56 2.29 -16.28
N SER A 185 -36.78 2.32 -17.60
CA SER A 185 -37.09 1.11 -18.38
C SER A 185 -35.89 0.15 -18.42
N THR A 186 -36.16 -1.14 -18.27
CA THR A 186 -35.17 -2.22 -18.35
C THR A 186 -34.65 -2.48 -19.76
N ASP A 187 -35.22 -1.86 -20.79
CA ASP A 187 -34.84 -2.08 -22.19
C ASP A 187 -33.55 -1.36 -22.60
N HIS A 188 -33.02 -0.48 -21.75
CA HIS A 188 -31.79 0.27 -22.01
C HIS A 188 -30.78 0.05 -20.88
N ASP A 189 -29.59 -0.46 -21.21
CA ASP A 189 -28.49 -0.53 -20.24
C ASP A 189 -27.83 0.84 -20.07
N ALA A 190 -28.10 1.52 -18.95
CA ALA A 190 -27.35 2.70 -18.55
C ALA A 190 -25.94 2.30 -18.07
N SER A 191 -24.93 3.00 -18.57
CA SER A 191 -23.53 2.71 -18.21
C SER A 191 -23.13 3.22 -16.82
N ASP A 192 -23.87 4.20 -16.28
CA ASP A 192 -23.71 4.75 -14.93
C ASP A 192 -25.01 5.34 -14.37
N ASP A 193 -25.00 5.73 -13.09
CA ASP A 193 -26.18 6.23 -12.37
C ASP A 193 -26.54 7.66 -12.78
N ALA A 194 -25.54 8.45 -13.21
CA ALA A 194 -25.74 9.80 -13.72
C ALA A 194 -26.61 9.81 -14.99
N GLN A 195 -26.48 8.82 -15.88
CA GLN A 195 -27.36 8.68 -17.05
C GLN A 195 -28.82 8.46 -16.66
N ILE A 196 -29.08 7.57 -15.69
CA ILE A 196 -30.43 7.30 -15.18
C ILE A 196 -31.01 8.59 -14.57
N PHE A 197 -30.23 9.25 -13.71
CA PHE A 197 -30.65 10.50 -13.05
C PHE A 197 -30.97 11.62 -14.06
N LYS A 198 -30.17 11.76 -15.13
CA LYS A 198 -30.44 12.72 -16.22
C LYS A 198 -31.67 12.36 -17.04
N SER A 199 -31.92 11.07 -17.30
CA SER A 199 -33.10 10.63 -18.05
C SER A 199 -34.41 10.94 -17.31
N ALA A 200 -34.37 10.98 -15.98
CA ALA A 200 -35.46 11.44 -15.12
C ALA A 200 -35.63 12.98 -15.08
N GLY A 201 -34.87 13.73 -15.88
CA GLY A 201 -34.99 15.19 -16.00
C GLY A 201 -34.19 15.98 -14.96
N HIS A 202 -33.33 15.33 -14.17
CA HIS A 202 -32.51 16.00 -13.17
C HIS A 202 -31.12 16.41 -13.71
N ALA A 203 -30.59 17.52 -13.21
CA ALA A 203 -29.24 17.96 -13.50
C ALA A 203 -28.20 17.15 -12.70
N VAL A 204 -27.02 16.94 -13.29
CA VAL A 204 -25.86 16.33 -12.64
C VAL A 204 -24.71 17.31 -12.70
N SER A 205 -24.26 17.77 -11.52
CA SER A 205 -23.09 18.64 -11.42
C SER A 205 -21.79 17.84 -11.46
N ILE A 206 -20.68 18.52 -11.72
CA ILE A 206 -19.36 17.91 -11.77
C ILE A 206 -18.48 18.43 -10.64
N VAL A 207 -17.57 17.59 -10.16
CA VAL A 207 -16.45 17.97 -9.31
C VAL A 207 -15.16 17.42 -9.91
N GLU A 208 -14.03 17.98 -9.51
CA GLU A 208 -12.73 17.47 -9.90
C GLU A 208 -12.53 16.03 -9.40
N GLY A 209 -12.07 15.14 -10.28
CA GLY A 209 -11.76 13.74 -9.99
C GLY A 209 -10.38 13.54 -9.36
N ASP A 210 -9.88 12.31 -9.44
CA ASP A 210 -8.55 11.93 -8.93
C ASP A 210 -8.01 10.75 -9.75
N GLU A 211 -6.75 10.80 -10.20
CA GLU A 211 -6.15 9.68 -10.95
C GLU A 211 -6.06 8.40 -10.11
N ALA A 212 -6.01 8.52 -8.77
CA ALA A 212 -6.09 7.38 -7.86
C ALA A 212 -7.41 6.58 -8.00
N LEU A 213 -8.47 7.21 -8.52
CA LEU A 213 -9.75 6.56 -8.83
C LEU A 213 -9.73 5.77 -10.15
N LYS A 214 -8.56 5.46 -10.73
CA LYS A 214 -8.45 4.53 -11.86
C LYS A 214 -9.27 3.26 -11.58
N LYS A 215 -10.04 2.83 -12.59
CA LYS A 215 -10.85 1.60 -12.50
C LYS A 215 -10.02 0.38 -12.86
N TYR A 216 -9.81 -0.50 -11.90
CA TYR A 216 -9.14 -1.79 -12.07
C TYR A 216 -10.02 -2.71 -12.93
N THR A 217 -9.53 -3.00 -14.13
CA THR A 217 -10.29 -3.65 -15.20
C THR A 217 -9.49 -4.74 -15.91
N LEU A 218 -8.19 -4.53 -16.13
CA LEU A 218 -7.33 -5.42 -16.89
C LEU A 218 -6.41 -6.24 -15.97
N PRO A 219 -5.91 -7.41 -16.40
CA PRO A 219 -4.96 -8.20 -15.60
C PRO A 219 -3.73 -7.40 -15.14
N ALA A 220 -3.20 -6.52 -16.01
CA ALA A 220 -2.06 -5.65 -15.71
C ALA A 220 -2.30 -4.68 -14.54
N ASP A 221 -3.57 -4.37 -14.22
CA ASP A 221 -3.90 -3.55 -13.05
C ASP A 221 -3.59 -4.27 -11.73
N PHE A 222 -3.52 -5.61 -11.74
CA PHE A 222 -3.26 -6.47 -10.57
C PHE A 222 -1.83 -7.02 -10.53
N GLY A 223 -0.99 -6.74 -11.55
CA GLY A 223 0.38 -7.24 -11.66
C GLY A 223 1.42 -6.43 -10.87
N GLU A 224 2.66 -6.94 -10.84
CA GLU A 224 3.81 -6.37 -10.10
C GLU A 224 4.05 -4.87 -10.36
N GLU A 225 3.72 -4.37 -11.57
CA GLU A 225 3.87 -2.96 -11.93
C GLU A 225 2.89 -2.02 -11.19
N GLY A 226 1.69 -2.49 -10.85
CA GLY A 226 0.74 -1.74 -10.01
C GLY A 226 1.18 -1.69 -8.54
N ILE A 227 1.85 -2.74 -8.07
CA ILE A 227 2.39 -2.85 -6.71
C ILE A 227 3.65 -2.00 -6.54
N GLN A 228 4.50 -1.88 -7.57
CA GLN A 228 5.72 -1.06 -7.53
C GLN A 228 5.47 0.45 -7.40
N GLN A 229 4.35 0.99 -7.90
CA GLN A 229 4.02 2.43 -7.76
C GLN A 229 3.67 2.87 -6.33
N MET A 230 3.65 1.94 -5.36
CA MET A 230 3.09 2.13 -4.03
C MET A 230 4.00 1.70 -2.88
N ARG A 231 5.26 1.36 -3.18
CA ARG A 231 6.30 1.08 -2.17
C ARG A 231 7.12 2.33 -1.91
N GLN A 232 7.25 2.71 -0.64
CA GLN A 232 8.19 3.76 -0.24
C GLN A 232 9.59 3.15 -0.21
N ILE A 233 10.51 3.71 -0.99
CA ILE A 233 11.93 3.41 -0.84
C ILE A 233 12.43 4.11 0.41
N ARG A 234 13.05 3.35 1.30
CA ARG A 234 13.67 3.85 2.54
C ARG A 234 15.11 3.42 2.58
N THR A 235 15.96 4.31 3.05
CA THR A 235 17.38 4.06 3.23
C THR A 235 17.75 4.38 4.66
N GLY A 236 18.48 3.47 5.30
CA GLY A 236 19.07 3.65 6.62
C GLY A 236 20.59 3.57 6.54
N MET A 237 21.26 4.21 7.48
CA MET A 237 22.71 4.22 7.62
C MET A 237 23.06 3.81 9.05
N GLY A 238 24.00 2.90 9.18
CA GLY A 238 24.61 2.54 10.47
C GLY A 238 26.10 2.85 10.46
N TYR A 239 26.61 3.22 11.63
CA TYR A 239 28.02 3.48 11.86
C TYR A 239 28.40 2.92 13.22
N ASP A 240 29.42 2.07 13.26
CA ASP A 240 29.89 1.49 14.52
C ASP A 240 31.43 1.49 14.59
N VAL A 241 31.96 1.47 15.82
CA VAL A 241 33.39 1.53 16.12
C VAL A 241 33.72 0.63 17.29
N HIS A 242 34.61 -0.33 17.06
CA HIS A 242 35.16 -1.18 18.11
C HIS A 242 36.67 -0.98 18.28
N ARG A 243 37.12 -1.11 19.52
CA ARG A 243 38.54 -1.00 19.89
C ARG A 243 39.27 -2.29 19.52
N LEU A 244 40.47 -2.17 18.98
CA LEU A 244 41.36 -3.31 18.80
C LEU A 244 41.98 -3.71 20.14
N ALA A 245 41.97 -5.01 20.46
CA ALA A 245 42.53 -5.56 21.69
C ALA A 245 43.33 -6.84 21.43
N SER A 246 44.35 -7.08 22.25
CA SER A 246 45.07 -8.35 22.29
C SER A 246 44.18 -9.42 22.93
N ASP A 247 44.38 -10.67 22.55
CA ASP A 247 43.67 -11.84 23.09
C ASP A 247 42.16 -11.89 22.80
N GLU A 248 41.69 -11.11 21.82
CA GLU A 248 40.32 -11.16 21.30
C GLU A 248 40.29 -11.76 19.89
N ASP A 249 39.15 -12.33 19.51
CA ASP A 249 38.92 -12.79 18.14
C ASP A 249 38.54 -11.61 17.22
N LEU A 250 38.97 -11.64 15.95
CA LEU A 250 38.54 -10.67 14.95
C LEU A 250 37.41 -11.24 14.09
N TRP A 251 36.18 -10.85 14.39
CA TRP A 251 35.01 -11.14 13.56
C TRP A 251 34.65 -9.94 12.69
N LEU A 252 34.50 -10.16 11.39
CA LEU A 252 33.97 -9.17 10.45
C LEU A 252 32.99 -9.83 9.48
N GLY A 253 31.75 -9.33 9.45
CA GLY A 253 30.70 -9.85 8.59
C GLY A 253 30.36 -11.33 8.85
N GLY A 254 30.46 -11.79 10.09
CA GLY A 254 30.26 -13.16 10.57
C GLY A 254 31.37 -14.12 10.14
N VAL A 255 32.53 -13.60 9.72
CA VAL A 255 33.71 -14.38 9.36
C VAL A 255 34.82 -14.08 10.36
N LYS A 256 35.36 -15.11 11.00
CA LYS A 256 36.55 -15.00 11.83
C LYS A 256 37.78 -14.83 10.94
N ILE A 257 38.52 -13.74 11.14
CA ILE A 257 39.76 -13.40 10.42
C ILE A 257 40.95 -13.70 11.33
N ASP A 258 41.95 -14.40 10.78
CA ASP A 258 43.20 -14.65 11.48
C ASP A 258 44.03 -13.34 11.54
N HIS A 259 44.26 -12.86 12.76
CA HIS A 259 44.94 -11.60 13.04
C HIS A 259 45.48 -11.59 14.48
N ASP A 260 46.53 -10.81 14.74
CA ASP A 260 47.18 -10.70 16.06
C ASP A 260 46.37 -9.84 17.07
N MET A 261 45.34 -9.15 16.57
CA MET A 261 44.43 -8.30 17.34
C MET A 261 42.98 -8.61 16.94
N GLY A 262 42.09 -8.66 17.94
CA GLY A 262 40.63 -8.78 17.75
C GLY A 262 39.88 -7.51 18.14
N LEU A 263 38.55 -7.57 18.15
CA LEU A 263 37.69 -6.46 18.53
C LEU A 263 37.12 -6.64 19.93
N SER A 264 37.29 -5.62 20.77
CA SER A 264 36.67 -5.58 22.09
C SER A 264 35.26 -5.04 21.99
N GLY A 265 34.30 -5.77 22.57
CA GLY A 265 32.88 -5.40 22.57
C GLY A 265 32.00 -6.41 23.30
N HIS A 266 30.70 -6.21 23.19
CA HIS A 266 29.69 -7.21 23.54
C HIS A 266 29.52 -8.21 22.37
N SER A 267 28.73 -9.28 22.54
CA SER A 267 28.55 -10.36 21.54
C SER A 267 29.88 -10.98 21.08
N ASP A 268 30.06 -11.21 19.77
CA ASP A 268 31.32 -11.56 19.09
C ASP A 268 32.07 -10.32 18.58
N ALA A 269 31.60 -9.12 18.97
CA ALA A 269 32.18 -7.81 18.63
C ALA A 269 32.36 -7.54 17.13
N ASP A 270 31.48 -8.08 16.29
CA ASP A 270 31.49 -7.84 14.84
C ASP A 270 30.96 -6.46 14.47
N VAL A 271 31.87 -5.48 14.42
CA VAL A 271 31.58 -4.07 14.11
C VAL A 271 30.87 -3.89 12.75
N LEU A 272 31.09 -4.79 11.80
CA LEU A 272 30.47 -4.70 10.48
C LEU A 272 28.99 -5.10 10.55
N LEU A 273 28.68 -6.21 11.24
CA LEU A 273 27.30 -6.65 11.43
C LEU A 273 26.51 -5.70 12.34
N HIS A 274 27.14 -5.10 13.36
CA HIS A 274 26.49 -4.08 14.17
C HIS A 274 26.09 -2.85 13.36
N ALA A 275 26.99 -2.31 12.54
CA ALA A 275 26.66 -1.22 11.62
C ALA A 275 25.53 -1.64 10.65
N LEU A 276 25.49 -2.89 10.20
CA LEU A 276 24.41 -3.40 9.35
C LEU A 276 23.06 -3.42 10.08
N THR A 277 23.04 -3.88 11.33
CA THR A 277 21.84 -3.93 12.16
C THR A 277 21.24 -2.54 12.30
N ASP A 278 22.05 -1.53 12.64
CA ASP A 278 21.58 -0.14 12.73
C ASP A 278 21.08 0.41 11.40
N ALA A 279 21.76 0.10 10.29
CA ALA A 279 21.31 0.49 8.96
C ALA A 279 19.92 -0.09 8.64
N LEU A 280 19.68 -1.35 8.98
CA LEU A 280 18.39 -2.02 8.77
C LEU A 280 17.30 -1.45 9.69
N LEU A 281 17.55 -1.33 11.00
CA LEU A 281 16.60 -0.75 11.95
C LEU A 281 16.24 0.70 11.58
N GLY A 282 17.23 1.46 11.12
CA GLY A 282 17.04 2.83 10.62
C GLY A 282 16.06 2.93 9.46
N THR A 283 16.02 1.94 8.56
CA THR A 283 15.06 1.95 7.43
C THR A 283 13.60 1.92 7.87
N ILE A 284 13.31 1.42 9.06
CA ILE A 284 11.96 1.31 9.63
C ILE A 284 11.76 2.21 10.85
N ALA A 285 12.72 3.08 11.16
CA ALA A 285 12.73 3.95 12.34
C ALA A 285 12.51 3.18 13.65
N ALA A 286 13.15 2.03 13.80
CA ALA A 286 13.01 1.14 14.95
C ALA A 286 13.98 1.45 16.11
N GLY A 287 14.75 2.53 16.04
CA GLY A 287 15.81 2.80 17.00
C GLY A 287 17.14 2.20 16.54
N ASP A 288 18.01 1.89 17.51
CA ASP A 288 19.34 1.31 17.27
C ASP A 288 19.51 -0.08 17.91
N ILE A 289 20.65 -0.72 17.66
CA ILE A 289 20.98 -2.05 18.19
C ILE A 289 20.88 -2.10 19.73
N GLY A 290 21.18 -1.01 20.44
CA GLY A 290 21.12 -0.94 21.89
C GLY A 290 19.70 -0.94 22.45
N ASP A 291 18.74 -0.38 21.71
CA ASP A 291 17.31 -0.41 22.05
C ASP A 291 16.74 -1.84 22.03
N HIS A 292 17.27 -2.69 21.14
CA HIS A 292 16.81 -4.07 20.95
C HIS A 292 17.66 -5.11 21.70
N PHE A 293 18.95 -4.85 21.86
CA PHE A 293 19.93 -5.75 22.46
C PHE A 293 20.78 -5.01 23.51
N PRO A 294 20.21 -4.68 24.68
CA PRO A 294 20.91 -3.89 25.67
C PRO A 294 22.19 -4.59 26.14
N PRO A 295 23.35 -3.91 26.15
CA PRO A 295 24.65 -4.52 26.50
C PRO A 295 24.73 -4.98 27.96
N THR A 296 23.82 -4.48 28.81
CA THR A 296 23.68 -4.89 30.22
C THR A 296 23.03 -6.24 30.39
N ASP A 297 22.37 -6.78 29.36
CA ASP A 297 21.72 -8.09 29.43
C ASP A 297 22.73 -9.22 29.18
N PRO A 298 22.98 -10.10 30.17
CA PRO A 298 23.96 -11.17 30.07
C PRO A 298 23.72 -12.14 28.91
N GLN A 299 22.48 -12.27 28.41
CA GLN A 299 22.14 -13.24 27.37
C GLN A 299 22.82 -12.97 26.01
N TRP A 300 23.29 -11.73 25.78
CA TRP A 300 23.92 -11.33 24.53
C TRP A 300 25.45 -11.48 24.53
N ARG A 301 26.05 -11.80 25.68
CA ARG A 301 27.50 -11.96 25.78
C ARG A 301 27.95 -13.21 25.02
N GLY A 302 28.82 -13.05 24.03
CA GLY A 302 29.29 -14.14 23.17
C GLY A 302 28.25 -14.68 22.18
N ALA A 303 27.10 -14.01 22.04
CA ALA A 303 26.14 -14.34 20.98
C ALA A 303 26.71 -13.99 19.61
N ALA A 304 26.35 -14.73 18.57
CA ALA A 304 26.74 -14.40 17.20
C ALA A 304 25.98 -13.15 16.72
N SER A 305 26.69 -12.12 16.24
CA SER A 305 26.05 -10.87 15.80
C SER A 305 25.15 -11.02 14.57
N ALA A 306 25.29 -12.13 13.83
CA ALA A 306 24.35 -12.52 12.77
C ALA A 306 22.89 -12.52 13.26
N ARG A 307 22.64 -12.92 14.51
CA ARG A 307 21.29 -12.94 15.10
C ARG A 307 20.65 -11.55 15.19
N PHE A 308 21.45 -10.50 15.37
CA PHE A 308 20.96 -9.13 15.45
C PHE A 308 20.53 -8.63 14.06
N VAL A 309 21.27 -9.03 13.02
CA VAL A 309 20.94 -8.73 11.62
C VAL A 309 19.69 -9.50 11.20
N GLU A 310 19.60 -10.79 11.52
CA GLU A 310 18.42 -11.63 11.25
C GLU A 310 17.16 -11.04 11.89
N TYR A 311 17.25 -10.56 13.13
CA TYR A 311 16.15 -9.91 13.83
C TYR A 311 15.74 -8.58 13.18
N ALA A 312 16.71 -7.72 12.82
CA ALA A 312 16.38 -6.47 12.12
C ALA A 312 15.72 -6.75 10.75
N ALA A 313 16.19 -7.76 10.02
CA ALA A 313 15.58 -8.22 8.78
C ALA A 313 14.17 -8.80 9.00
N SER A 314 13.93 -9.53 10.09
CA SER A 314 12.60 -10.05 10.41
C SER A 314 11.60 -8.93 10.71
N LEU A 315 12.00 -7.88 11.45
CA LEU A 315 11.15 -6.71 11.69
C LEU A 315 10.77 -5.98 10.40
N ILE A 316 11.70 -5.91 9.43
CA ILE A 316 11.41 -5.35 8.10
C ILE A 316 10.38 -6.23 7.38
N ALA A 317 10.58 -7.55 7.38
CA ALA A 317 9.67 -8.50 6.73
C ALA A 317 8.26 -8.49 7.36
N GLU A 318 8.16 -8.41 8.70
CA GLU A 318 6.89 -8.29 9.43
C GLU A 318 6.09 -7.04 9.03
N LYS A 319 6.78 -5.96 8.64
CA LYS A 319 6.16 -4.73 8.12
C LYS A 319 5.90 -4.79 6.60
N GLY A 320 6.01 -5.96 5.97
CA GLY A 320 5.84 -6.15 4.53
C GLY A 320 6.99 -5.57 3.69
N GLY A 321 8.15 -5.33 4.31
CA GLY A 321 9.31 -4.75 3.66
C GLY A 321 10.12 -5.77 2.86
N THR A 322 10.87 -5.29 1.87
CA THR A 322 11.81 -6.09 1.08
C THR A 322 13.15 -5.37 1.00
N ILE A 323 14.23 -6.05 1.37
CA ILE A 323 15.59 -5.52 1.29
C ILE A 323 16.04 -5.54 -0.18
N HIS A 324 16.44 -4.38 -0.70
CA HIS A 324 16.92 -4.24 -2.08
C HIS A 324 18.42 -4.41 -2.19
N ASN A 325 19.18 -3.73 -1.35
CA ASN A 325 20.62 -3.87 -1.33
C ASN A 325 21.21 -3.35 -0.02
N VAL A 326 22.41 -3.82 0.29
CA VAL A 326 23.25 -3.30 1.37
C VAL A 326 24.62 -2.95 0.81
N ASP A 327 25.16 -1.82 1.24
CA ASP A 327 26.50 -1.36 0.86
C ASP A 327 27.26 -0.97 2.12
N MET A 328 28.43 -1.57 2.31
CA MET A 328 29.19 -1.44 3.55
C MET A 328 30.64 -1.10 3.28
N THR A 329 31.26 -0.39 4.21
CA THR A 329 32.67 0.03 4.15
C THR A 329 33.33 -0.24 5.48
N ILE A 330 34.38 -1.07 5.47
CA ILE A 330 35.26 -1.29 6.61
C ILE A 330 36.40 -0.26 6.55
N ILE A 331 36.63 0.45 7.65
CA ILE A 331 37.63 1.50 7.76
C ILE A 331 38.69 1.03 8.76
N CYS A 332 39.83 0.57 8.26
CA CYS A 332 40.92 0.02 9.06
C CYS A 332 42.25 0.07 8.32
N GLU A 333 43.37 0.19 9.06
CA GLU A 333 44.71 -0.01 8.47
C GLU A 333 45.12 -1.47 8.34
N ALA A 334 44.62 -2.33 9.23
CA ALA A 334 44.82 -3.77 9.22
C ALA A 334 43.60 -4.45 9.87
N PRO A 335 43.23 -5.67 9.46
CA PRO A 335 43.86 -6.47 8.39
C PRO A 335 43.51 -5.99 6.98
N LYS A 336 44.17 -6.56 5.97
CA LYS A 336 43.76 -6.37 4.57
C LYS A 336 42.42 -7.09 4.35
N ILE A 337 41.39 -6.35 3.97
CA ILE A 337 40.04 -6.92 3.74
C ILE A 337 39.89 -7.63 2.39
N LYS A 338 40.65 -7.23 1.36
CA LYS A 338 40.51 -7.77 -0.01
C LYS A 338 40.49 -9.31 -0.10
N PRO A 339 41.32 -10.07 0.64
CA PRO A 339 41.28 -11.53 0.65
C PRO A 339 40.00 -12.13 1.26
N HIS A 340 39.37 -11.42 2.20
CA HIS A 340 38.18 -11.90 2.94
C HIS A 340 36.86 -11.36 2.38
N ARG A 341 36.91 -10.35 1.49
CA ARG A 341 35.74 -9.64 0.98
C ARG A 341 34.66 -10.56 0.41
N GLU A 342 35.04 -11.57 -0.37
CA GLU A 342 34.08 -12.45 -1.04
C GLU A 342 33.36 -13.40 -0.07
N ILE A 343 34.07 -13.89 0.95
CA ILE A 343 33.46 -14.76 1.97
C ILE A 343 32.55 -13.94 2.90
N ILE A 344 32.95 -12.72 3.26
CA ILE A 344 32.13 -11.76 4.01
C ILE A 344 30.85 -11.44 3.22
N ARG A 345 30.97 -11.10 1.94
CA ARG A 345 29.83 -10.78 1.07
C ARG A 345 28.83 -11.94 1.01
N ARG A 346 29.33 -13.17 0.87
CA ARG A 346 28.49 -14.38 0.86
C ARG A 346 27.76 -14.58 2.18
N ASN A 347 28.47 -14.46 3.29
CA ASN A 347 27.89 -14.67 4.61
C ASN A 347 26.77 -13.65 4.90
N ILE A 348 26.96 -12.37 4.53
CA ILE A 348 25.92 -11.34 4.65
C ILE A 348 24.72 -11.64 3.75
N ALA A 349 24.95 -12.08 2.51
CA ALA A 349 23.87 -12.46 1.60
C ALA A 349 23.04 -13.63 2.17
N GLU A 350 23.69 -14.62 2.77
CA GLU A 350 23.04 -15.76 3.43
C GLU A 350 22.24 -15.32 4.67
N ILE A 351 22.83 -14.51 5.56
CA ILE A 351 22.16 -13.95 6.75
C ILE A 351 20.88 -13.18 6.36
N LEU A 352 20.95 -12.36 5.31
CA LEU A 352 19.82 -11.55 4.85
C LEU A 352 18.87 -12.30 3.91
N SER A 353 19.22 -13.50 3.46
CA SER A 353 18.49 -14.24 2.42
C SER A 353 18.27 -13.42 1.13
N ILE A 354 19.32 -12.72 0.66
CA ILE A 354 19.30 -11.90 -0.57
C ILE A 354 20.37 -12.35 -1.58
N GLY A 355 20.26 -11.87 -2.81
CA GLY A 355 21.23 -12.13 -3.87
C GLY A 355 22.62 -11.55 -3.60
N MET A 356 23.66 -12.20 -4.10
CA MET A 356 25.05 -11.74 -4.00
C MET A 356 25.28 -10.39 -4.70
N ASP A 357 24.51 -10.09 -5.73
CA ASP A 357 24.50 -8.82 -6.46
C ASP A 357 23.84 -7.67 -5.68
N GLN A 358 23.17 -7.99 -4.56
CA GLN A 358 22.53 -7.03 -3.65
C GLN A 358 23.43 -6.66 -2.46
N VAL A 359 24.63 -7.25 -2.33
CA VAL A 359 25.56 -6.99 -1.23
C VAL A 359 26.85 -6.39 -1.76
N SER A 360 27.27 -5.24 -1.24
CA SER A 360 28.55 -4.60 -1.60
C SER A 360 29.40 -4.39 -0.34
N ILE A 361 30.67 -4.79 -0.42
CA ILE A 361 31.65 -4.66 0.67
C ILE A 361 32.88 -3.93 0.15
N LYS A 362 33.18 -2.80 0.77
CA LYS A 362 34.35 -1.96 0.48
C LYS A 362 35.25 -1.92 1.71
N ALA A 363 36.51 -1.56 1.48
CA ALA A 363 37.45 -1.29 2.55
C ALA A 363 38.34 -0.13 2.18
N THR A 364 38.68 0.69 3.17
CA THR A 364 39.58 1.82 3.00
C THR A 364 40.45 2.01 4.25
N THR A 365 41.67 2.44 4.01
CA THR A 365 42.62 2.92 5.02
C THR A 365 42.31 4.38 5.35
N THR A 366 42.89 4.87 6.44
CA THR A 366 42.83 6.31 6.79
C THR A 366 44.21 6.96 6.68
N GLU A 367 45.10 6.33 5.91
CA GLU A 367 46.47 6.79 5.64
C GLU A 367 47.26 7.10 6.92
N GLY A 368 47.06 6.29 7.97
CA GLY A 368 47.72 6.49 9.27
C GLY A 368 47.13 7.63 10.12
N LEU A 369 46.05 8.26 9.68
CA LEU A 369 45.37 9.35 10.40
C LEU A 369 44.21 8.83 11.27
N GLY A 370 43.99 9.48 12.42
CA GLY A 370 42.90 9.11 13.32
C GLY A 370 43.09 7.78 14.06
N PHE A 371 42.07 7.35 14.80
CA PHE A 371 42.15 6.13 15.62
C PHE A 371 42.25 4.86 14.77
N THR A 372 41.56 4.83 13.62
CA THR A 372 41.67 3.75 12.63
C THR A 372 43.08 3.69 12.04
N GLY A 373 43.67 4.86 11.75
CA GLY A 373 45.03 5.04 11.22
C GLY A 373 46.12 4.60 12.20
N ARG A 374 45.93 4.91 13.49
CA ARG A 374 46.82 4.48 14.58
C ARG A 374 46.59 3.05 15.05
N ARG A 375 45.68 2.31 14.40
CA ARG A 375 45.31 0.93 14.76
C ARG A 375 44.79 0.79 16.19
N GLU A 376 44.06 1.81 16.65
CA GLU A 376 43.39 1.81 17.96
C GLU A 376 42.02 1.12 17.89
N GLY A 377 41.44 1.02 16.69
CA GLY A 377 40.13 0.41 16.45
C GLY A 377 39.80 0.25 14.97
N ILE A 378 38.70 -0.44 14.70
CA ILE A 378 38.10 -0.58 13.37
C ILE A 378 36.74 0.11 13.40
N ALA A 379 36.44 0.87 12.35
CA ALA A 379 35.12 1.45 12.14
C ALA A 379 34.43 0.78 10.95
N ALA A 380 33.11 0.71 10.98
CA ALA A 380 32.30 0.23 9.87
C ALA A 380 31.16 1.20 9.57
N GLN A 381 30.87 1.36 8.28
CA GLN A 381 29.68 2.04 7.79
C GLN A 381 28.85 1.06 6.98
N ALA A 382 27.54 1.11 7.15
CA ALA A 382 26.60 0.34 6.35
C ALA A 382 25.44 1.22 5.90
N ILE A 383 24.97 0.98 4.69
CA ILE A 383 23.76 1.56 4.12
C ILE A 383 22.87 0.41 3.70
N ALA A 384 21.61 0.43 4.11
CA ALA A 384 20.60 -0.52 3.69
C ALA A 384 19.47 0.22 2.98
N THR A 385 19.05 -0.28 1.83
CA THR A 385 17.87 0.23 1.11
C THR A 385 16.80 -0.84 1.04
N ILE A 386 15.58 -0.47 1.38
CA ILE A 386 14.41 -1.34 1.36
C ILE A 386 13.28 -0.70 0.57
N SER A 387 12.34 -1.51 0.11
CA SER A 387 10.98 -1.06 -0.14
C SER A 387 10.10 -1.43 1.05
N LEU A 388 9.23 -0.52 1.44
CA LEU A 388 8.19 -0.76 2.43
C LEU A 388 6.83 -0.43 1.82
N GLU A 389 5.78 -1.17 2.19
CA GLU A 389 4.42 -0.78 1.83
C GLU A 389 4.11 0.61 2.38
N LYS A 390 3.58 1.49 1.52
CA LYS A 390 3.20 2.83 1.94
C LYS A 390 1.94 2.73 2.79
N ASN A 391 2.07 2.91 4.11
CA ASN A 391 0.92 3.20 4.97
C ASN A 391 0.36 4.56 4.53
N LEU A 392 -0.80 4.54 3.86
CA LEU A 392 -1.57 5.72 3.51
C LEU A 392 -2.69 5.94 4.52
#